data_AF-A0A1L7CU44-F1
#
_entry.id   AF-A0A1L7CU44-F1
#
_cell.length_a   1.000
_cell.length_b   1.000
_cell.length_c   1.000
_cell.angle_alpha   90.00
_cell.angle_beta   90.00
_cell.angle_gamma   90.00
#
_symmetry.space_group_name_H-M   'P 1'
#
loop_
_entity.id
_entity.type
_entity.pdbx_description
1 polymer ?
#
loop_
_entity_poly.entity_id
_entity_poly.type
_entity_poly.pdbx_seq_one_letter_code
_entity_poly.pdbx_strand_id
1 'polypeptide(L)'
;MSLAATARRAALAAGALVLAGTVAPVADAAVPAPETCRDVAVIAARGTDQDDPGFGDEGKTLRGLLDLAEARHPGLNARAELIALDREVYPGTLGLPQLAEEGERLSPADTARRALEVIPELGQVHASDPRATIEALPGHLERHEAETGCRPDYVLLGYSQGATVLTGLETRLHAQGRLRGVIYLGDPHAPHGALPGLPELMGIPRVPAGEVERVEYCLPKDFSCDFSPEAAALALGDGGGPHDTYFTGRPEHAPREAEVADALARMVDGDV
;
A
#
# COMPACT_ATOMS: atom_id res chain seq x y z
N MET A 1 4.65 -65.54 70.64
CA MET A 1 3.96 -64.22 70.67
C MET A 1 4.86 -63.27 71.44
N SER A 2 5.44 -62.30 70.74
CA SER A 2 6.59 -61.50 71.18
C SER A 2 6.17 -60.11 71.69
N LEU A 3 6.80 -59.75 72.82
CA LEU A 3 7.23 -58.45 73.36
C LEU A 3 6.62 -57.11 72.89
N ALA A 4 6.43 -56.27 73.90
CA ALA A 4 6.23 -54.83 73.92
C ALA A 4 7.27 -54.01 73.12
N ALA A 5 6.90 -52.79 72.69
CA ALA A 5 7.54 -51.53 73.10
C ALA A 5 7.06 -50.33 72.25
N THR A 6 6.58 -49.30 72.97
CA THR A 6 6.74 -47.85 72.76
C THR A 6 7.28 -47.30 71.43
N ALA A 7 6.59 -46.27 70.90
CA ALA A 7 7.21 -44.96 70.62
C ALA A 7 6.16 -43.91 70.24
N ARG A 8 6.08 -42.83 71.03
CA ARG A 8 5.49 -41.55 70.61
C ARG A 8 6.26 -41.02 69.40
N ARG A 9 5.57 -40.70 68.31
CA ARG A 9 6.07 -39.79 67.27
C ARG A 9 5.09 -38.66 67.11
N ALA A 10 5.53 -37.47 67.52
CA ALA A 10 4.93 -36.20 67.14
C ALA A 10 5.07 -36.04 65.62
N ALA A 11 3.95 -35.84 64.94
CA ALA A 11 3.95 -35.40 63.55
C ALA A 11 3.59 -33.91 63.54
N LEU A 12 4.58 -33.08 63.19
CA LEU A 12 4.41 -31.69 62.81
C LEU A 12 3.46 -31.62 61.60
N ALA A 13 2.28 -31.05 61.79
CA ALA A 13 1.44 -30.63 60.67
C ALA A 13 2.04 -29.32 60.11
N ALA A 14 2.84 -29.44 59.06
CA ALA A 14 3.23 -28.30 58.24
C ALA A 14 1.97 -27.79 57.53
N GLY A 15 1.42 -26.66 57.99
CA GLY A 15 0.34 -25.97 57.30
C GLY A 15 0.88 -25.35 56.02
N ALA A 16 0.60 -25.98 54.88
CA ALA A 16 0.73 -25.35 53.58
C ALA A 16 -0.45 -24.36 53.41
N LEU A 17 -0.18 -23.08 53.63
CA LEU A 17 -1.11 -22.01 53.30
C LEU A 17 -1.13 -21.85 51.77
N VAL A 18 -2.06 -22.51 51.11
CA VAL A 18 -2.36 -22.26 49.69
C VAL A 18 -3.10 -20.92 49.63
N LEU A 19 -2.36 -19.84 49.36
CA LEU A 19 -2.94 -18.58 48.91
C LEU A 19 -3.56 -18.81 47.53
N ALA A 20 -4.86 -19.08 47.51
CA ALA A 20 -5.67 -19.00 46.31
C ALA A 20 -5.75 -17.54 45.88
N GLY A 21 -4.71 -17.06 45.20
CA GLY A 21 -4.73 -15.78 44.51
C GLY A 21 -5.71 -15.90 43.35
N THR A 22 -6.88 -15.28 43.50
CA THR A 22 -7.77 -15.01 42.38
C THR A 22 -7.04 -14.05 41.44
N VAL A 23 -6.39 -14.58 40.41
CA VAL A 23 -6.06 -13.79 39.22
C VAL A 23 -7.39 -13.38 38.59
N ALA A 24 -7.84 -12.17 38.92
CA ALA A 24 -8.89 -11.55 38.14
C ALA A 24 -8.39 -11.48 36.69
N PRO A 25 -9.19 -11.89 35.69
CA PRO A 25 -8.82 -11.62 34.32
C PRO A 25 -8.65 -10.10 34.22
N VAL A 26 -7.46 -9.67 33.79
CA VAL A 26 -7.27 -8.30 33.32
C VAL A 26 -8.19 -8.22 32.11
N ALA A 27 -9.37 -7.65 32.30
CA ALA A 27 -10.18 -7.20 31.19
C ALA A 27 -9.29 -6.22 30.44
N ASP A 28 -8.90 -6.59 29.22
CA ASP A 28 -8.32 -5.64 28.29
C ASP A 28 -9.31 -4.48 28.24
N ALA A 29 -8.89 -3.32 28.74
CA ALA A 29 -9.73 -2.15 28.73
C ALA A 29 -9.87 -1.78 27.26
N ALA A 30 -10.91 -2.32 26.61
CA ALA A 30 -11.28 -1.94 25.26
C ALA A 30 -11.42 -0.42 25.29
N VAL A 31 -10.47 0.25 24.65
CA VAL A 31 -10.58 1.68 24.39
C VAL A 31 -11.94 1.84 23.69
N PRO A 32 -12.86 2.63 24.23
CA PRO A 32 -14.16 2.79 23.59
C PRO A 32 -13.89 3.32 22.18
N ALA A 33 -14.34 2.56 21.17
CA ALA A 33 -14.25 2.99 19.78
C ALA A 33 -14.86 4.39 19.68
N PRO A 34 -14.21 5.35 19.01
CA PRO A 34 -14.77 6.68 18.79
C PRO A 34 -16.12 6.54 18.09
N GLU A 35 -17.08 7.43 18.41
CA GLU A 35 -18.49 7.34 17.98
C GLU A 35 -18.72 7.30 16.45
N THR A 36 -17.69 7.34 15.61
CA THR A 36 -17.80 7.24 14.14
C THR A 36 -16.60 6.53 13.49
N CYS A 37 -16.28 5.29 13.87
CA CYS A 37 -15.40 4.48 13.01
C CYS A 37 -16.04 4.28 11.64
N ARG A 38 -15.26 4.42 10.57
CA ARG A 38 -15.69 4.04 9.22
C ARG A 38 -15.57 2.53 9.07
N ASP A 39 -16.52 1.93 8.37
CA ASP A 39 -16.46 0.49 8.07
C ASP A 39 -15.36 0.19 7.03
N VAL A 40 -14.98 1.19 6.22
CA VAL A 40 -13.97 1.07 5.17
C VAL A 40 -12.91 2.16 5.30
N ALA A 41 -11.66 1.79 5.09
CA ALA A 41 -10.54 2.71 4.87
C ALA A 41 -9.86 2.45 3.52
N VAL A 42 -9.47 3.52 2.85
CA VAL A 42 -8.74 3.52 1.60
C VAL A 42 -7.28 3.85 1.90
N ILE A 43 -6.37 2.90 1.66
CA ILE A 43 -4.93 3.13 1.78
C ILE A 43 -4.42 3.67 0.44
N ALA A 44 -3.84 4.87 0.44
CA ALA A 44 -3.31 5.50 -0.78
C ALA A 44 -1.77 5.57 -0.74
N ALA A 45 -1.12 4.87 -1.67
CA ALA A 45 0.33 4.91 -1.88
C ALA A 45 0.65 5.58 -3.22
N ARG A 46 1.18 6.81 -3.15
CA ARG A 46 1.53 7.61 -4.32
C ARG A 46 2.65 6.98 -5.15
N GLY A 47 2.83 7.51 -6.35
CA GLY A 47 3.99 7.19 -7.19
C GLY A 47 5.23 7.94 -6.74
N THR A 48 6.34 7.59 -7.36
CA THR A 48 7.60 8.25 -7.03
C THR A 48 7.61 9.73 -7.44
N ASP A 49 8.22 10.56 -6.59
CA ASP A 49 8.37 12.01 -6.72
C ASP A 49 7.03 12.77 -6.88
N GLN A 50 5.92 12.22 -6.36
CA GLN A 50 4.61 12.87 -6.33
C GLN A 50 4.34 13.69 -5.06
N ASP A 51 5.38 14.31 -4.48
CA ASP A 51 5.31 15.21 -3.31
C ASP A 51 4.93 16.66 -3.72
N ASP A 52 4.21 16.82 -4.83
CA ASP A 52 3.82 18.12 -5.38
C ASP A 52 2.99 18.92 -4.36
N PRO A 53 3.35 20.20 -4.06
CA PRO A 53 2.57 21.02 -3.14
C PRO A 53 1.10 21.16 -3.58
N GLY A 54 0.17 20.88 -2.66
CA GLY A 54 -1.26 21.07 -2.86
C GLY A 54 -2.08 19.82 -3.19
N PHE A 55 -1.44 18.64 -3.30
CA PHE A 55 -2.11 17.37 -3.61
C PHE A 55 -2.21 16.37 -2.46
N GLY A 56 -1.75 16.74 -1.26
CA GLY A 56 -1.74 15.84 -0.10
C GLY A 56 -0.72 14.70 -0.22
N ASP A 57 -0.70 13.81 0.78
CA ASP A 57 0.20 12.66 0.81
C ASP A 57 -0.18 11.57 -0.22
N GLU A 58 -1.39 11.64 -0.79
CA GLU A 58 -1.85 10.76 -1.85
C GLU A 58 -1.24 11.10 -3.23
N GLY A 59 -0.70 12.31 -3.39
CA GLY A 59 -0.14 12.80 -4.65
C GLY A 59 -1.18 13.07 -5.74
N LYS A 60 -0.77 13.80 -6.78
CA LYS A 60 -1.68 14.32 -7.83
C LYS A 60 -2.48 13.24 -8.56
N THR A 61 -1.88 12.08 -8.82
CA THR A 61 -2.53 11.01 -9.59
C THR A 61 -3.67 10.37 -8.80
N LEU A 62 -3.42 9.96 -7.55
CA LEU A 62 -4.46 9.35 -6.72
C LEU A 62 -5.48 10.39 -6.28
N ARG A 63 -5.06 11.64 -6.07
CA ARG A 63 -5.98 12.74 -5.85
C ARG A 63 -6.97 12.90 -7.01
N GLY A 64 -6.49 12.87 -8.25
CA GLY A 64 -7.34 12.93 -9.44
C GLY A 64 -8.36 11.79 -9.50
N LEU A 65 -7.96 10.57 -9.15
CA LEU A 65 -8.88 9.43 -9.05
C LEU A 65 -9.95 9.67 -7.96
N LEU A 66 -9.55 10.09 -6.76
CA LEU A 66 -10.45 10.34 -5.64
C LEU A 66 -11.45 11.48 -5.96
N ASP A 67 -10.98 12.55 -6.59
CA ASP A 67 -11.84 13.67 -7.01
C ASP A 67 -12.83 13.23 -8.11
N LEU A 68 -12.40 12.42 -9.08
CA LEU A 68 -13.29 11.87 -10.10
C LEU A 68 -14.33 10.92 -9.48
N ALA A 69 -13.92 10.06 -8.55
CA ALA A 69 -14.81 9.13 -7.87
C ALA A 69 -15.86 9.87 -7.03
N GLU A 70 -15.47 10.89 -6.27
CA GLU A 70 -16.40 11.76 -5.53
C GLU A 70 -17.36 12.52 -6.46
N ALA A 71 -16.87 13.05 -7.58
CA ALA A 71 -17.71 13.75 -8.56
C ALA A 71 -18.78 12.84 -9.18
N ARG A 72 -18.46 11.56 -9.36
CA ARG A 72 -19.37 10.54 -9.92
C ARG A 72 -20.28 9.91 -8.87
N HIS A 73 -19.79 9.77 -7.65
CA HIS A 73 -20.45 9.15 -6.50
C HIS A 73 -20.42 10.09 -5.30
N PRO A 74 -21.27 11.14 -5.26
CA PRO A 74 -21.23 12.13 -4.20
C PRO A 74 -21.30 11.54 -2.79
N GLY A 75 -20.44 12.03 -1.90
CA GLY A 75 -20.29 11.58 -0.53
C GLY A 75 -19.42 10.34 -0.34
N LEU A 76 -18.75 9.84 -1.38
CA LEU A 76 -17.86 8.67 -1.30
C LEU A 76 -16.73 8.90 -0.28
N ASN A 77 -16.08 10.07 -0.34
CA ASN A 77 -15.02 10.46 0.59
C ASN A 77 -15.53 10.61 2.03
N ALA A 78 -16.85 10.77 2.20
CA ALA A 78 -17.48 10.81 3.51
C ALA A 78 -17.94 9.43 3.98
N ARG A 79 -17.76 8.35 3.21
CA ARG A 79 -18.11 6.96 3.60
C ARG A 79 -16.89 6.14 4.00
N ALA A 80 -15.74 6.40 3.40
CA ALA A 80 -14.48 5.78 3.77
C ALA A 80 -13.53 6.76 4.45
N GLU A 81 -12.65 6.25 5.29
CA GLU A 81 -11.46 6.96 5.74
C GLU A 81 -10.38 6.92 4.64
N LEU A 82 -9.63 8.00 4.45
CA LEU A 82 -8.45 8.01 3.58
C LEU A 82 -7.18 7.99 4.43
N ILE A 83 -6.39 6.94 4.28
CA ILE A 83 -5.07 6.78 4.91
C ILE A 83 -4.03 6.89 3.80
N ALA A 84 -3.59 8.11 3.52
CA ALA A 84 -2.50 8.35 2.58
C ALA A 84 -1.14 8.11 3.26
N LEU A 85 -0.25 7.37 2.61
CA LEU A 85 1.06 7.08 3.15
C LEU A 85 1.95 8.32 3.04
N ASP A 86 2.18 8.98 4.16
CA ASP A 86 3.06 10.15 4.24
C ASP A 86 4.53 9.81 3.93
N ARG A 87 5.36 10.85 3.84
CA ARG A 87 6.80 10.72 3.52
C ARG A 87 7.62 10.03 4.61
N GLU A 88 7.15 9.99 5.86
CA GLU A 88 7.85 9.29 6.95
C GLU A 88 7.67 7.77 6.80
N VAL A 89 6.48 7.33 6.40
CA VAL A 89 6.14 5.92 6.17
C VAL A 89 6.63 5.45 4.78
N TYR A 90 6.42 6.28 3.78
CA TYR A 90 6.73 6.01 2.39
C TYR A 90 7.36 7.25 1.73
N PRO A 91 8.70 7.32 1.68
CA PRO A 91 9.40 8.47 1.11
C PRO A 91 9.10 8.72 -0.36
N GLY A 92 8.82 7.66 -1.14
CA GLY A 92 8.42 7.77 -2.53
C GLY A 92 9.39 8.57 -3.39
N THR A 93 10.70 8.35 -3.24
CA THR A 93 11.74 9.08 -4.00
C THR A 93 12.48 8.17 -4.97
N LEU A 94 12.78 8.68 -6.16
CA LEU A 94 13.66 8.05 -7.14
C LEU A 94 14.96 8.85 -7.11
N GLY A 95 16.02 8.25 -6.59
CA GLY A 95 17.38 8.79 -6.73
C GLY A 95 17.89 8.70 -8.17
N LEU A 96 17.11 9.17 -9.16
CA LEU A 96 17.54 9.25 -10.55
C LEU A 96 18.57 10.37 -10.70
N PRO A 97 19.69 10.12 -11.39
CA PRO A 97 20.56 11.18 -11.85
C PRO A 97 19.77 12.11 -12.79
N GLN A 98 19.86 13.42 -12.59
CA GLN A 98 19.21 14.37 -13.48
C GLN A 98 19.83 14.32 -14.88
N LEU A 99 19.01 14.16 -15.92
CA LEU A 99 19.47 14.17 -17.32
C LEU A 99 19.78 15.58 -17.82
N ALA A 100 19.10 16.58 -17.27
CA ALA A 100 19.20 17.98 -17.62
C ALA A 100 19.23 18.82 -16.33
N GLU A 101 20.04 19.87 -16.31
CA GLU A 101 19.96 20.84 -15.21
C GLU A 101 18.67 21.66 -15.29
N GLU A 102 18.21 22.19 -14.16
CA GLU A 102 16.99 22.98 -14.09
C GLU A 102 17.04 24.18 -15.07
N GLY A 103 16.16 24.18 -16.07
CA GLY A 103 16.11 25.19 -17.14
C GLY A 103 16.90 24.85 -18.41
N GLU A 104 17.61 23.72 -18.44
CA GLU A 104 18.28 23.22 -19.63
C GLU A 104 17.28 22.55 -20.59
N ARG A 105 17.28 22.99 -21.85
CA ARG A 105 16.51 22.32 -22.92
C ARG A 105 17.46 21.46 -23.75
N LEU A 106 17.29 20.14 -23.64
CA LEU A 106 18.05 19.19 -24.44
C LEU A 106 17.45 19.01 -25.83
N SER A 107 18.31 18.87 -26.83
CA SER A 107 17.89 18.38 -28.13
C SER A 107 17.61 16.87 -28.05
N PRO A 108 16.75 16.30 -28.92
CA PRO A 108 16.46 14.87 -28.90
C PRO A 108 17.71 13.96 -28.99
N ALA A 109 18.74 14.41 -29.70
CA ALA A 109 20.01 13.70 -29.80
C ALA A 109 20.82 13.77 -28.49
N ASP A 110 20.80 14.92 -27.81
CA ASP A 110 21.47 15.10 -26.51
C ASP A 110 20.75 14.35 -25.40
N THR A 111 19.41 14.33 -25.40
CA THR A 111 18.61 13.50 -24.50
C THR A 111 18.95 12.03 -24.67
N ALA A 112 18.97 11.52 -25.92
CA ALA A 112 19.32 10.12 -26.19
C ALA A 112 20.75 9.77 -25.74
N ARG A 113 21.72 10.68 -25.97
CA ARG A 113 23.10 10.47 -25.52
C ARG A 113 23.20 10.44 -23.99
N ARG A 114 22.63 11.42 -23.29
CA ARG A 114 22.68 11.48 -21.82
C ARG A 114 21.90 10.35 -21.17
N ALA A 115 20.78 9.94 -21.75
CA ALA A 115 20.04 8.77 -21.33
C ALA A 115 20.91 7.50 -21.39
N LEU A 116 21.70 7.31 -22.46
CA LEU A 116 22.64 6.19 -22.57
C LEU A 116 23.77 6.26 -21.53
N GLU A 117 24.21 7.48 -21.18
CA GLU A 117 25.27 7.72 -20.19
C GLU A 117 24.82 7.41 -18.75
N VAL A 118 23.54 7.60 -18.42
CA VAL A 118 23.00 7.23 -17.11
C VAL A 118 22.59 5.76 -17.00
N ILE A 119 22.52 4.97 -18.10
CA ILE A 119 22.17 3.53 -18.03
C ILE A 119 23.00 2.75 -16.99
N PRO A 120 24.33 2.94 -16.86
CA PRO A 120 25.11 2.30 -15.80
C PRO A 120 24.73 2.79 -14.39
N GLU A 121 24.35 4.06 -14.26
CA GLU A 121 23.90 4.68 -13.01
C GLU A 121 22.46 4.29 -12.66
N LEU A 122 21.63 3.90 -13.64
CA LEU A 122 20.31 3.30 -13.43
C LEU A 122 20.40 2.02 -12.58
N GLY A 123 21.51 1.28 -12.68
CA GLY A 123 21.80 0.15 -11.80
C GLY A 123 22.14 0.53 -10.34
N GLN A 124 22.37 1.82 -10.07
CA GLN A 124 22.63 2.40 -8.75
C GLN A 124 21.55 3.38 -8.30
N VAL A 125 20.46 3.53 -9.05
CA VAL A 125 19.33 4.38 -8.70
C VAL A 125 18.75 3.89 -7.39
N HIS A 126 18.93 4.70 -6.35
CA HIS A 126 18.28 4.54 -5.08
C HIS A 126 16.86 5.08 -5.21
N ALA A 127 16.02 4.39 -5.97
CA ALA A 127 14.61 4.37 -5.61
C ALA A 127 14.57 3.90 -4.14
N SER A 128 13.84 4.59 -3.26
CA SER A 128 13.72 4.15 -1.87
C SER A 128 13.43 2.65 -1.85
N ASP A 129 14.30 1.83 -1.23
CA ASP A 129 14.15 0.37 -1.25
C ASP A 129 12.75 0.02 -0.72
N PRO A 130 11.83 -0.45 -1.58
CA PRO A 130 10.45 -0.64 -1.18
C PRO A 130 10.32 -1.69 -0.07
N ARG A 131 11.34 -2.55 0.13
CA ARG A 131 11.34 -3.58 1.19
C ARG A 131 11.14 -3.01 2.57
N ALA A 132 11.83 -1.93 2.93
CA ALA A 132 11.69 -1.34 4.26
C ALA A 132 10.26 -0.82 4.50
N THR A 133 9.66 -0.16 3.50
CA THR A 133 8.26 0.27 3.57
C THR A 133 7.32 -0.93 3.63
N ILE A 134 7.51 -1.94 2.78
CA ILE A 134 6.69 -3.16 2.76
C ILE A 134 6.71 -3.87 4.12
N GLU A 135 7.88 -3.99 4.76
CA GLU A 135 8.03 -4.62 6.08
C GLU A 135 7.40 -3.78 7.20
N ALA A 136 7.47 -2.45 7.10
CA ALA A 136 6.97 -1.54 8.13
C ALA A 136 5.45 -1.28 8.07
N LEU A 137 4.86 -1.36 6.86
CA LEU A 137 3.46 -0.99 6.61
C LEU A 137 2.45 -1.73 7.49
N PRO A 138 2.53 -3.06 7.68
CA PRO A 138 1.63 -3.77 8.59
C PRO A 138 1.64 -3.19 10.01
N GLY A 139 2.83 -2.88 10.55
CA GLY A 139 2.95 -2.30 11.89
C GLY A 139 2.48 -0.86 11.96
N HIS A 140 2.58 -0.09 10.88
CA HIS A 140 1.98 1.24 10.78
C HIS A 140 0.45 1.16 10.89
N LEU A 141 -0.17 0.23 10.15
CA LEU A 141 -1.62 0.03 10.19
C LEU A 141 -2.11 -0.45 11.56
N GLU A 142 -1.39 -1.39 12.19
CA GLU A 142 -1.69 -1.85 13.55
C GLU A 142 -1.65 -0.70 14.57
N ARG A 143 -0.68 0.22 14.45
CA ARG A 143 -0.61 1.39 15.31
C ARG A 143 -1.78 2.33 15.08
N HIS A 144 -2.12 2.60 13.83
CA HIS A 144 -3.27 3.42 13.48
C HIS A 144 -4.59 2.84 14.07
N GLU A 145 -4.81 1.52 13.94
CA GLU A 145 -5.97 0.85 14.54
C GLU A 145 -5.95 0.92 16.08
N ALA A 146 -4.78 0.79 16.71
CA ALA A 146 -4.66 0.88 18.16
C ALA A 146 -4.88 2.30 18.71
N GLU A 147 -4.42 3.32 17.97
CA GLU A 147 -4.56 4.73 18.33
C GLU A 147 -5.99 5.23 18.14
N THR A 148 -6.65 4.80 17.07
CA THR A 148 -8.03 5.20 16.76
C THR A 148 -9.06 4.29 17.44
N GLY A 149 -8.72 3.05 17.79
CA GLY A 149 -9.69 2.03 18.21
C GLY A 149 -10.58 1.52 17.08
N CYS A 150 -10.35 1.97 15.83
CA CYS A 150 -11.11 1.56 14.66
C CYS A 150 -10.45 0.37 13.96
N ARG A 151 -11.28 -0.49 13.34
CA ARG A 151 -10.82 -1.69 12.64
C ARG A 151 -11.60 -1.91 11.34
N PRO A 152 -11.37 -1.07 10.32
CA PRO A 152 -12.12 -1.11 9.07
C PRO A 152 -11.73 -2.29 8.17
N ASP A 153 -12.54 -2.57 7.14
CA ASP A 153 -12.06 -3.27 5.95
C ASP A 153 -11.33 -2.30 5.01
N TYR A 154 -10.50 -2.80 4.11
CA TYR A 154 -9.56 -1.97 3.36
C TYR A 154 -9.71 -2.07 1.86
N VAL A 155 -9.55 -0.92 1.20
CA VAL A 155 -9.29 -0.79 -0.24
C VAL A 155 -7.87 -0.27 -0.42
N LEU A 156 -7.10 -0.84 -1.35
CA LEU A 156 -5.74 -0.41 -1.64
C LEU A 156 -5.69 0.38 -2.96
N LEU A 157 -5.15 1.59 -2.93
CA LEU A 157 -4.87 2.43 -4.10
C LEU A 157 -3.36 2.63 -4.24
N GLY A 158 -2.77 2.08 -5.30
CA GLY A 158 -1.34 2.21 -5.57
C GLY A 158 -1.09 2.79 -6.95
N TYR A 159 -0.18 3.75 -7.07
CA TYR A 159 0.29 4.25 -8.37
C TYR A 159 1.78 3.98 -8.53
N SER A 160 2.19 3.37 -9.65
CA SER A 160 3.60 3.07 -9.96
C SER A 160 4.30 2.33 -8.81
N GLN A 161 5.37 2.89 -8.23
CA GLN A 161 6.03 2.32 -7.03
C GLN A 161 5.10 2.15 -5.83
N GLY A 162 4.06 2.98 -5.70
CA GLY A 162 3.01 2.83 -4.69
C GLY A 162 2.29 1.49 -4.77
N ALA A 163 2.08 0.95 -5.98
CA ALA A 163 1.52 -0.39 -6.16
C ALA A 163 2.47 -1.48 -5.67
N THR A 164 3.79 -1.30 -5.83
CA THR A 164 4.81 -2.22 -5.31
C THR A 164 4.76 -2.30 -3.78
N VAL A 165 4.73 -1.16 -3.09
CA VAL A 165 4.80 -1.15 -1.61
C VAL A 165 3.54 -1.73 -0.96
N LEU A 166 2.40 -1.68 -1.64
CA LEU A 166 1.15 -2.24 -1.14
C LEU A 166 1.03 -3.76 -1.31
N THR A 167 1.88 -4.42 -2.10
CA THR A 167 1.82 -5.88 -2.33
C THR A 167 1.90 -6.71 -1.04
N GLY A 168 2.74 -6.32 -0.08
CA GLY A 168 2.83 -7.00 1.22
C GLY A 168 1.58 -6.83 2.08
N LEU A 169 0.95 -5.65 1.99
CA LEU A 169 -0.27 -5.35 2.73
C LEU A 169 -1.49 -6.06 2.14
N GLU A 170 -1.57 -6.14 0.80
CA GLU A 170 -2.60 -6.87 0.06
C GLU A 170 -2.75 -8.32 0.56
N THR A 171 -1.68 -9.10 0.51
CA THR A 171 -1.71 -10.52 0.90
C THR A 171 -2.06 -10.69 2.37
N ARG A 172 -1.58 -9.79 3.23
CA ARG A 172 -1.90 -9.81 4.65
C ARG A 172 -3.38 -9.52 4.93
N LEU A 173 -3.92 -8.46 4.34
CA LEU A 173 -5.31 -8.06 4.56
C LEU A 173 -6.29 -9.06 3.97
N HIS A 174 -5.95 -9.67 2.82
CA HIS A 174 -6.71 -10.78 2.24
C HIS A 174 -6.75 -11.98 3.18
N ALA A 175 -5.61 -12.41 3.72
CA ALA A 175 -5.53 -13.51 4.67
C ALA A 175 -6.33 -13.25 5.97
N GLN A 176 -6.54 -11.98 6.32
CA GLN A 176 -7.36 -11.56 7.46
C GLN A 176 -8.86 -11.44 7.12
N GLY A 177 -9.25 -11.58 5.86
CA GLY A 177 -10.62 -11.36 5.39
C GLY A 177 -11.05 -9.90 5.42
N ARG A 178 -10.10 -8.96 5.37
CA ARG A 178 -10.32 -7.51 5.52
C ARG A 178 -9.96 -6.72 4.26
N LEU A 179 -9.73 -7.38 3.12
CA LEU A 179 -9.44 -6.72 1.85
C LEU A 179 -10.71 -6.71 0.99
N ARG A 180 -11.25 -5.52 0.70
CA ARG A 180 -12.41 -5.33 -0.18
C ARG A 180 -12.01 -5.29 -1.65
N GLY A 181 -10.86 -4.69 -1.95
CA GLY A 181 -10.42 -4.50 -3.33
C GLY A 181 -9.06 -3.85 -3.44
N VAL A 182 -8.47 -3.96 -4.64
CA VAL A 182 -7.24 -3.23 -5.00
C VAL A 182 -7.41 -2.53 -6.34
N ILE A 183 -6.86 -1.32 -6.44
CA ILE A 183 -6.74 -0.56 -7.67
C ILE A 183 -5.28 -0.14 -7.81
N TYR A 184 -4.61 -0.67 -8.84
CA TYR A 184 -3.26 -0.30 -9.17
C TYR A 184 -3.20 0.40 -10.53
N LEU A 185 -2.54 1.55 -10.54
CA LEU A 185 -2.37 2.44 -11.68
C LEU A 185 -0.92 2.39 -12.12
N GLY A 186 -0.65 2.20 -13.42
CA GLY A 186 0.72 2.19 -13.92
C GLY A 186 1.60 1.14 -13.23
N ASP A 187 1.05 0.00 -12.84
CA ASP A 187 1.72 -1.00 -12.02
C ASP A 187 2.89 -1.68 -12.74
N PRO A 188 4.13 -1.60 -12.22
CA PRO A 188 5.27 -2.24 -12.87
C PRO A 188 5.22 -3.77 -12.87
N HIS A 189 4.36 -4.38 -12.05
CA HIS A 189 4.27 -5.84 -11.94
C HIS A 189 3.11 -6.44 -12.75
N ALA A 190 2.37 -5.62 -13.48
CA ALA A 190 1.37 -6.10 -14.42
C ALA A 190 2.01 -7.15 -15.38
N PRO A 191 1.23 -8.07 -15.97
CA PRO A 191 1.78 -9.13 -16.84
C PRO A 191 2.67 -8.64 -17.98
N HIS A 192 2.50 -7.39 -18.43
CA HIS A 192 3.28 -6.74 -19.47
C HIS A 192 4.12 -5.55 -18.96
N GLY A 193 4.25 -5.39 -17.64
CA GLY A 193 4.99 -4.30 -17.01
C GLY A 193 6.51 -4.44 -17.13
N ALA A 194 7.22 -3.45 -16.58
CA ALA A 194 8.67 -3.39 -16.56
C ALA A 194 9.31 -4.44 -15.64
N LEU A 195 8.58 -4.88 -14.60
CA LEU A 195 9.04 -5.79 -13.56
C LEU A 195 8.00 -6.89 -13.27
N PRO A 196 7.57 -7.66 -14.30
CA PRO A 196 6.58 -8.71 -14.10
C PRO A 196 7.20 -9.80 -13.23
N GLY A 197 6.49 -10.23 -12.18
CA GLY A 197 6.97 -11.29 -11.29
C GLY A 197 7.94 -10.85 -10.19
N LEU A 198 8.26 -9.55 -10.07
CA LEU A 198 9.12 -9.06 -8.98
C LEU A 198 8.54 -9.33 -7.58
N PRO A 199 7.23 -9.19 -7.31
CA PRO A 199 6.66 -9.52 -6.00
C PRO A 199 6.95 -10.97 -5.59
N GLU A 200 6.78 -11.93 -6.51
CA GLU A 200 7.07 -13.35 -6.29
C GLU A 200 8.55 -13.59 -5.99
N LEU A 201 9.45 -12.91 -6.71
CA LEU A 201 10.89 -12.97 -6.46
C LEU A 201 11.28 -12.39 -5.08
N MET A 202 10.53 -11.40 -4.60
CA MET A 202 10.67 -10.86 -3.25
C MET A 202 10.01 -11.74 -2.17
N GLY A 203 9.37 -12.85 -2.54
CA GLY A 203 8.67 -13.73 -1.61
C GLY A 203 7.31 -13.20 -1.15
N ILE A 204 6.73 -12.26 -1.90
CA ILE A 204 5.47 -11.58 -1.59
C ILE A 204 4.51 -11.83 -2.77
N PRO A 205 3.91 -13.03 -2.86
CA PRO A 205 2.98 -13.32 -3.93
C PRO A 205 1.76 -12.41 -3.81
N ARG A 206 1.25 -11.94 -4.95
CA ARG A 206 -0.04 -11.23 -5.01
C ARG A 206 -1.20 -12.15 -4.70
N VAL A 207 -2.32 -11.56 -4.30
CA VAL A 207 -3.57 -12.31 -4.14
C VAL A 207 -4.01 -12.83 -5.52
N PRO A 208 -4.31 -14.14 -5.67
CA PRO A 208 -4.68 -14.69 -6.97
C PRO A 208 -5.86 -13.97 -7.63
N ALA A 209 -5.87 -13.96 -8.96
CA ALA A 209 -6.95 -13.35 -9.73
C ALA A 209 -8.30 -14.01 -9.39
N GLY A 210 -9.32 -13.19 -9.12
CA GLY A 210 -10.67 -13.65 -8.79
C GLY A 210 -10.92 -13.92 -7.30
N GLU A 211 -9.91 -13.83 -6.43
CA GLU A 211 -10.12 -13.92 -4.98
C GLU A 211 -10.52 -12.58 -4.33
N VAL A 212 -10.22 -11.46 -5.00
CA VAL A 212 -10.58 -10.11 -4.59
C VAL A 212 -10.89 -9.26 -5.83
N GLU A 213 -11.77 -8.25 -5.71
CA GLU A 213 -11.96 -7.27 -6.78
C GLU A 213 -10.63 -6.54 -7.05
N ARG A 214 -10.17 -6.59 -8.30
CA ARG A 214 -8.88 -6.01 -8.71
C ARG A 214 -9.07 -5.20 -9.98
N VAL A 215 -8.57 -3.96 -9.95
CA VAL A 215 -8.42 -3.11 -11.12
C VAL A 215 -6.94 -2.86 -11.37
N GLU A 216 -6.44 -3.37 -12.49
CA GLU A 216 -5.11 -3.07 -13.01
C GLU A 216 -5.27 -2.11 -14.19
N TYR A 217 -5.04 -0.81 -13.96
CA TYR A 217 -5.21 0.23 -14.98
C TYR A 217 -3.87 0.69 -15.54
N CYS A 218 -3.61 0.31 -16.79
CA CYS A 218 -2.44 0.71 -17.54
C CYS A 218 -2.85 1.57 -18.74
N LEU A 219 -2.30 2.77 -18.84
CA LEU A 219 -2.40 3.60 -20.03
C LEU A 219 -1.58 2.99 -21.17
N PRO A 220 -2.07 3.01 -22.42
CA PRO A 220 -1.30 2.50 -23.55
C PRO A 220 0.08 3.16 -23.64
N LYS A 221 1.14 2.36 -23.79
CA LYS A 221 2.53 2.81 -23.88
C LYS A 221 3.08 3.49 -22.62
N ASP A 222 2.45 3.28 -21.47
CA ASP A 222 3.05 3.60 -20.18
C ASP A 222 4.18 2.60 -19.90
N PHE A 223 5.42 3.09 -19.88
CA PHE A 223 6.62 2.27 -19.71
C PHE A 223 6.66 1.47 -18.40
N SER A 224 5.91 1.89 -17.37
CA SER A 224 5.86 1.17 -16.12
C SER A 224 5.12 -0.15 -16.30
N CYS A 225 3.93 -0.14 -16.91
CA CYS A 225 3.02 -1.28 -16.98
C CYS A 225 2.86 -1.91 -18.38
N ASP A 226 3.48 -1.31 -19.40
CA ASP A 226 3.59 -1.78 -20.78
C ASP A 226 5.04 -1.60 -21.26
N PHE A 227 5.86 -2.63 -21.10
CA PHE A 227 7.28 -2.61 -21.49
C PHE A 227 7.50 -3.01 -22.96
N SER A 228 6.64 -2.54 -23.86
CA SER A 228 6.85 -2.65 -25.30
C SER A 228 8.03 -1.77 -25.77
N PRO A 229 8.73 -2.13 -26.85
CA PRO A 229 9.80 -1.30 -27.42
C PRO A 229 9.36 0.14 -27.71
N GLU A 230 8.10 0.33 -28.12
CA GLU A 230 7.49 1.63 -28.36
C GLU A 230 7.32 2.45 -27.08
N ALA A 231 6.94 1.83 -25.97
CA ALA A 231 6.81 2.49 -24.67
C ALA A 231 8.18 2.90 -24.10
N ALA A 232 9.18 2.02 -24.22
CA ALA A 232 10.55 2.32 -23.81
C ALA A 232 11.15 3.50 -24.60
N ALA A 233 10.87 3.58 -25.91
CA ALA A 233 11.32 4.70 -26.74
C ALA A 233 10.64 6.03 -26.37
N LEU A 234 9.36 6.01 -25.97
CA LEU A 234 8.62 7.20 -25.54
C LEU A 234 9.06 7.71 -24.16
N ALA A 235 9.35 6.81 -23.22
CA ALA A 235 9.82 7.16 -21.88
C ALA A 235 11.12 7.99 -21.91
N LEU A 236 12.01 7.70 -22.86
CA LEU A 236 13.28 8.40 -23.04
C LEU A 236 13.15 9.76 -23.77
N GLY A 237 12.03 10.01 -24.45
CA GLY A 237 11.88 11.14 -25.37
C GLY A 237 11.10 12.33 -24.84
N ASP A 238 10.10 12.12 -23.97
CA ASP A 238 9.05 13.13 -23.71
C ASP A 238 8.77 13.38 -22.21
N GLY A 239 9.72 13.05 -21.32
CA GLY A 239 9.64 13.42 -19.90
C GLY A 239 8.56 12.68 -19.11
N GLY A 240 8.48 11.36 -19.25
CA GLY A 240 7.57 10.48 -18.49
C GLY A 240 6.41 9.89 -19.30
N GLY A 241 6.06 10.49 -20.44
CA GLY A 241 5.10 9.93 -21.39
C GLY A 241 3.68 9.74 -20.79
N PRO A 242 2.91 8.72 -21.22
CA PRO A 242 1.58 8.44 -20.66
C PRO A 242 1.58 8.23 -19.14
N HIS A 243 2.72 7.87 -18.54
CA HIS A 243 2.83 7.57 -17.11
C HIS A 243 2.39 8.73 -16.22
N ASP A 244 2.58 9.99 -16.64
CA ASP A 244 2.24 11.19 -15.85
C ASP A 244 0.84 11.75 -16.15
N THR A 245 0.02 11.02 -16.91
CA THR A 245 -1.23 11.58 -17.48
C THR A 245 -2.52 10.95 -16.96
N TYR A 246 -2.41 10.01 -16.01
CA TYR A 246 -3.55 9.43 -15.31
C TYR A 246 -4.34 10.51 -14.56
N PHE A 247 -5.67 10.50 -14.75
CA PHE A 247 -6.62 11.38 -14.07
C PHE A 247 -6.34 12.88 -14.23
N THR A 248 -5.71 13.27 -15.34
CA THR A 248 -5.42 14.68 -15.68
C THR A 248 -6.54 15.37 -16.47
N GLY A 249 -7.69 14.69 -16.65
CA GLY A 249 -8.84 15.22 -17.40
C GLY A 249 -8.72 15.10 -18.92
N ARG A 250 -7.87 14.20 -19.40
CA ARG A 250 -7.69 13.95 -20.84
C ARG A 250 -8.89 13.21 -21.44
N PRO A 251 -9.56 13.76 -22.48
CA PRO A 251 -10.76 13.15 -23.06
C PRO A 251 -10.58 11.71 -23.54
N GLU A 252 -9.38 11.37 -24.02
CA GLU A 252 -9.02 10.03 -24.49
C GLU A 252 -9.00 8.97 -23.37
N HIS A 253 -8.78 9.38 -22.11
CA HIS A 253 -8.73 8.46 -20.96
C HIS A 253 -10.07 8.37 -20.24
N ALA A 254 -10.91 9.40 -20.38
CA ALA A 254 -12.13 9.59 -19.60
C ALA A 254 -13.06 8.36 -19.49
N PRO A 255 -13.31 7.56 -20.54
CA PRO A 255 -14.17 6.37 -20.41
C PRO A 255 -13.59 5.32 -19.46
N ARG A 256 -12.29 5.02 -19.54
CA ARG A 256 -11.65 4.04 -18.65
C ARG A 256 -11.42 4.61 -17.26
N GLU A 257 -11.05 5.88 -17.14
CA GLU A 257 -10.92 6.54 -15.83
C GLU A 257 -12.25 6.55 -15.07
N ALA A 258 -13.38 6.71 -15.77
CA ALA A 258 -14.70 6.56 -15.19
C ALA A 258 -14.98 5.14 -14.67
N GLU A 259 -14.57 4.08 -15.39
CA GLU A 259 -14.70 2.69 -14.95
C GLU A 259 -13.88 2.42 -13.68
N VAL A 260 -12.67 2.96 -13.58
CA VAL A 260 -11.81 2.83 -12.39
C VAL A 260 -12.44 3.57 -11.20
N ALA A 261 -12.94 4.79 -11.40
CA ALA A 261 -13.63 5.56 -10.37
C ALA A 261 -14.92 4.85 -9.89
N ASP A 262 -15.67 4.23 -10.79
CA ASP A 262 -16.86 3.43 -10.45
C ASP A 262 -16.48 2.16 -9.68
N ALA A 263 -15.32 1.56 -9.95
CA ALA A 263 -14.82 0.41 -9.19
C ALA A 263 -14.46 0.80 -7.75
N LEU A 264 -13.80 1.94 -7.55
CA LEU A 264 -13.52 2.45 -6.20
C LEU A 264 -14.81 2.61 -5.39
N ALA A 265 -15.86 3.17 -6.00
CA ALA A 265 -17.15 3.31 -5.34
C ALA A 265 -17.75 1.95 -4.93
N ARG A 266 -17.75 0.94 -5.81
CA ARG A 266 -18.24 -0.41 -5.47
C ARG A 266 -17.46 -1.04 -4.31
N MET A 267 -16.13 -0.92 -4.31
CA MET A 267 -15.29 -1.47 -3.26
C MET A 267 -15.55 -0.82 -1.90
N VAL A 268 -15.85 0.49 -1.89
CA VAL A 268 -16.20 1.25 -0.67
C VAL A 268 -17.61 0.96 -0.20
N ASP A 269 -18.59 0.93 -1.11
CA ASP A 269 -20.00 0.72 -0.77
C ASP A 269 -20.30 -0.74 -0.42
N GLY A 270 -19.49 -1.67 -0.93
CA GLY A 270 -19.52 -3.06 -0.56
C GLY A 270 -20.48 -3.95 -1.34
N ASP A 271 -20.98 -3.43 -2.47
CA ASP A 271 -21.80 -4.16 -3.43
C ASP A 271 -20.91 -5.07 -4.29
N VAL A 272 -20.56 -6.25 -3.75
CA VAL A 272 -19.90 -7.35 -4.48
C VAL A 272 -20.84 -8.55 -4.58
#